data_AF-A0A955HFR2-F1
#
_entry.id   AF-A0A955HFR2-F1
#
_cell.length_a   1.000
_cell.length_b   1.000
_cell.length_c   1.000
_cell.angle_alpha   90.00
_cell.angle_beta   90.00
_cell.angle_gamma   90.00
#
_symmetry.space_group_name_H-M   'P 1'
#
loop_
_entity.id
_entity.type
_entity.pdbx_description
1 polymer ?
#
loop_
_entity_poly.entity_id
_entity_poly.type
_entity_poly.pdbx_seq_one_letter_code
_entity_poly.pdbx_strand_id
1 'polypeptide(L)'
;MGFADFLKPKKPQPFGVEPEISFKENLLTLTDVIAPSAVSITPRSINISGVQARVFFVSTYPRFLNDGWLDPVLNLERELDVSIFIHPTDTGENLKTFQKKVAEVQSQINMRAEKGEVRDPQLEAAYRNIEELRDKLQQGQEKLFKVGLYISLYGNDEAELNQAENDLKGILDSRLIYTKPALFEQENGVKSIFPTATDTILVHSKFNSAPLSSFFPFVSFDLTSDSGILYGINRHNSSLVLFDRYALTNYNSVTFAVSGAGKSYTLKLEILRSLMFGTEVIVIDPEREYEYLAEATGGRFFNISLSSNHHINPFDLPEPQEDEEPG
;
A
#
# COMPACT_ATOMS: atom_id res chain seq x y z
N MET A 1 6.62 79.38 -51.08
CA MET A 1 7.01 78.18 -51.86
C MET A 1 6.10 78.10 -53.09
N GLY A 2 6.69 77.97 -54.28
CA GLY A 2 6.01 78.19 -55.55
C GLY A 2 5.18 77.00 -56.03
N PHE A 3 4.25 77.28 -56.94
CA PHE A 3 3.31 76.33 -57.58
C PHE A 3 3.98 75.11 -58.24
N ALA A 4 5.31 75.15 -58.43
CA ALA A 4 6.12 74.06 -58.99
C ALA A 4 6.51 72.95 -57.98
N ASP A 5 6.24 73.10 -56.67
CA ASP A 5 6.52 72.04 -55.67
C ASP A 5 5.52 70.86 -55.74
N PHE A 6 4.39 71.02 -56.44
CA PHE A 6 3.37 69.97 -56.61
C PHE A 6 3.71 68.92 -57.69
N LEU A 7 4.73 69.18 -58.52
CA LEU A 7 5.12 68.31 -59.65
C LEU A 7 6.33 67.41 -59.33
N LYS A 8 6.82 67.40 -58.08
CA LYS A 8 7.85 66.45 -57.66
C LYS A 8 7.22 65.07 -57.41
N PRO A 9 7.66 64.00 -58.09
CA PRO A 9 7.15 62.66 -57.81
C PRO A 9 7.50 62.29 -56.36
N LYS A 10 6.48 61.95 -55.56
CA LYS A 10 6.66 61.37 -54.23
C LYS A 10 7.48 60.08 -54.40
N LYS A 11 8.67 60.02 -53.80
CA LYS A 11 9.41 58.76 -53.67
C LYS A 11 8.48 57.74 -53.01
N PRO A 12 8.35 56.52 -53.56
CA PRO A 12 7.59 55.47 -52.88
C PRO A 12 8.20 55.26 -51.50
N GLN A 13 7.40 55.43 -50.46
CA GLN A 13 7.76 54.94 -49.14
C GLN A 13 7.96 53.43 -49.28
N PRO A 14 9.06 52.85 -48.77
CA PRO A 14 9.17 51.40 -48.72
C PRO A 14 7.94 50.91 -47.95
N PHE A 15 7.18 50.00 -48.58
CA PHE A 15 6.15 49.23 -47.88
C PHE A 15 6.79 48.72 -46.60
N GLY A 16 6.23 49.14 -45.46
CA GLY A 16 6.64 48.64 -44.17
C GLY A 16 6.62 47.12 -44.27
N VAL A 17 7.77 46.50 -44.00
CA VAL A 17 7.83 45.07 -43.71
C VAL A 17 6.81 44.88 -42.59
N GLU A 18 5.70 44.20 -42.89
CA GLU A 18 4.81 43.70 -41.85
C GLU A 18 5.73 43.01 -40.84
N PRO A 19 5.63 43.30 -39.52
CA PRO A 19 6.43 42.57 -38.56
C PRO A 19 6.15 41.10 -38.83
N GLU A 20 7.19 40.32 -39.14
CA GLU A 20 7.09 38.87 -39.11
C GLU A 20 6.55 38.54 -37.73
N ILE A 21 5.24 38.29 -37.64
CA ILE A 21 4.62 37.78 -36.44
C ILE A 21 5.31 36.45 -36.24
N SER A 22 6.26 36.44 -35.31
CA SER A 22 7.04 35.26 -34.96
C SER A 22 6.05 34.14 -34.70
N PHE A 23 5.96 33.16 -35.60
CA PHE A 23 5.03 32.04 -35.47
C PHE A 23 5.21 31.30 -34.14
N LYS A 24 6.36 31.47 -33.48
CA LYS A 24 6.65 30.97 -32.13
C LYS A 24 5.85 31.64 -31.02
N GLU A 25 5.39 32.89 -31.19
CA GLU A 25 4.61 33.61 -30.17
C GLU A 25 3.13 33.20 -30.16
N ASN A 26 2.63 32.60 -31.25
CA ASN A 26 1.24 32.13 -31.38
C ASN A 26 1.05 30.62 -31.12
N LEU A 27 2.12 29.90 -30.78
CA LEU A 27 2.03 28.48 -30.44
C LEU A 27 1.92 28.35 -28.92
N LEU A 28 0.82 27.75 -28.45
CA LEU A 28 0.67 27.34 -27.06
C LEU A 28 1.89 26.50 -26.66
N THR A 29 2.59 26.94 -25.63
CA THR A 29 3.68 26.14 -25.05
C THR A 29 3.09 24.96 -24.28
N LEU A 30 3.87 23.90 -24.05
CA LEU A 30 3.42 22.79 -23.19
C LEU A 30 2.98 23.30 -21.81
N THR A 31 3.67 24.31 -21.28
CA THR A 31 3.31 24.99 -20.03
C THR A 31 1.94 25.66 -20.09
N ASP A 32 1.56 26.27 -21.22
CA ASP A 32 0.24 26.88 -21.38
C ASP A 32 -0.88 25.82 -21.50
N VAL A 33 -0.56 24.65 -22.07
CA VAL A 33 -1.52 23.54 -22.21
C VAL A 33 -1.81 22.86 -20.87
N ILE A 34 -0.80 22.73 -20.00
CA ILE A 34 -0.96 22.06 -18.68
C ILE A 34 -1.31 23.04 -17.56
N ALA A 35 -1.21 24.35 -17.78
CA ALA A 35 -1.52 25.34 -16.77
C ALA A 35 -3.00 25.27 -16.37
N PRO A 36 -3.31 25.35 -15.07
CA PRO A 36 -4.70 25.41 -14.62
C PRO A 36 -5.38 26.69 -15.13
N SER A 37 -6.67 26.61 -15.45
CA SER A 37 -7.44 27.76 -15.96
C SER A 37 -7.56 28.88 -14.92
N ALA A 38 -7.63 28.51 -13.64
CA ALA A 38 -7.61 29.45 -12.52
C ALA A 38 -7.14 28.72 -11.26
N VAL A 39 -6.48 29.46 -10.36
CA VAL A 39 -6.13 28.98 -9.01
C VAL A 39 -6.62 30.01 -8.01
N SER A 40 -7.38 29.55 -7.01
CA SER A 40 -7.81 30.36 -5.88
C SER A 40 -7.40 29.68 -4.59
N ILE A 41 -6.70 30.39 -3.70
CA ILE A 41 -6.16 29.85 -2.47
C ILE A 41 -6.89 30.50 -1.29
N THR A 42 -7.41 29.66 -0.40
CA THR A 42 -7.92 30.07 0.90
C THR A 42 -7.01 29.53 2.02
N PRO A 43 -7.16 29.98 3.27
CA PRO A 43 -6.39 29.43 4.38
C PRO A 43 -6.56 27.91 4.56
N ARG A 44 -7.70 27.33 4.17
CA ARG A 44 -8.04 25.93 4.43
C ARG A 44 -8.14 25.06 3.17
N SER A 45 -8.24 25.65 1.99
CA SER A 45 -8.45 24.90 0.74
C SER A 45 -7.83 25.66 -0.43
N ILE A 46 -7.66 24.96 -1.54
CA ILE A 46 -7.21 25.52 -2.82
C ILE A 46 -8.15 25.01 -3.90
N ASN A 47 -8.66 25.92 -4.73
CA ASN A 47 -9.45 25.59 -5.91
C ASN A 47 -8.55 25.67 -7.14
N ILE A 48 -8.46 24.56 -7.88
CA ILE A 48 -7.68 24.44 -9.11
C ILE A 48 -8.66 24.09 -10.23
N SER A 49 -8.90 25.04 -11.14
CA SER A 49 -9.77 24.87 -12.31
C SER A 49 -11.19 24.34 -11.98
N GLY A 50 -11.73 24.70 -10.82
CA GLY A 50 -13.07 24.30 -10.36
C GLY A 50 -13.08 23.18 -9.32
N VAL A 51 -12.00 22.41 -9.18
CA VAL A 51 -11.90 21.34 -8.19
C VAL A 51 -11.35 21.91 -6.88
N GLN A 52 -12.07 21.73 -5.77
CA GLN A 52 -11.56 22.12 -4.46
C GLN A 52 -10.71 20.99 -3.87
N ALA A 53 -9.55 21.35 -3.36
CA ALA A 53 -8.64 20.45 -2.69
C ALA A 53 -8.29 20.97 -1.30
N ARG A 54 -8.05 20.04 -0.37
CA ARG A 54 -7.53 20.33 0.97
C ARG A 54 -6.40 19.37 1.30
N VAL A 55 -5.23 19.93 1.58
CA VAL A 55 -4.04 19.16 1.93
C VAL A 55 -3.87 19.08 3.44
N PHE A 56 -3.56 17.87 3.90
CA PHE A 56 -3.27 17.52 5.29
C PHE A 56 -1.85 16.97 5.39
N PHE A 57 -1.25 17.15 6.56
CA PHE A 57 -0.02 16.45 6.94
C PHE A 57 -0.25 15.69 8.24
N VAL A 58 0.47 14.59 8.43
CA VAL A 58 0.42 13.84 9.69
C VAL A 58 1.38 14.45 10.70
N SER A 59 0.83 14.81 11.87
CA SER A 59 1.57 15.50 12.93
C SER A 59 2.10 14.57 14.01
N THR A 60 1.38 13.48 14.29
CA THR A 60 1.69 12.55 15.37
C THR A 60 1.32 11.14 14.97
N TYR A 61 2.17 10.18 15.37
CA TYR A 61 1.97 8.75 15.20
C TYR A 61 1.92 8.05 16.57
N PRO A 62 1.26 6.89 16.68
CA PRO A 62 1.34 6.04 17.86
C PRO A 62 2.76 5.57 18.10
N ARG A 63 3.03 5.10 19.33
CA ARG A 63 4.33 4.51 19.70
C ARG A 63 4.65 3.25 18.89
N PHE A 64 3.63 2.49 18.50
CA PHE A 64 3.74 1.30 17.66
C PHE A 64 2.84 1.50 16.45
N LEU A 65 3.42 1.40 15.27
CA LEU A 65 2.72 1.53 14.00
C LEU A 65 2.61 0.14 13.38
N ASN A 66 1.39 -0.39 13.30
CA ASN A 66 1.13 -1.72 12.76
C ASN A 66 1.22 -1.72 11.23
N ASP A 67 1.49 -2.88 10.63
CA ASP A 67 1.42 -3.03 9.17
C ASP A 67 -0.02 -2.80 8.65
N GLY A 68 -0.14 -2.26 7.43
CA GLY A 68 -1.44 -1.97 6.80
C GLY A 68 -2.23 -0.83 7.45
N TRP A 69 -1.60 -0.03 8.31
CA TRP A 69 -2.31 1.05 9.00
C TRP A 69 -2.90 2.11 8.06
N LEU A 70 -2.31 2.29 6.88
CA LEU A 70 -2.70 3.28 5.87
C LEU A 70 -3.81 2.75 4.94
N ASP A 71 -4.05 1.44 4.89
CA ASP A 71 -5.01 0.81 3.97
C ASP A 71 -6.42 1.38 4.04
N PRO A 72 -7.01 1.67 5.22
CA PRO A 72 -8.36 2.20 5.28
C PRO A 72 -8.46 3.61 4.68
N VAL A 73 -7.35 4.36 4.67
CA VAL A 73 -7.28 5.66 3.99
C VAL A 73 -7.20 5.45 2.48
N LEU A 74 -6.36 4.52 2.01
CA LEU A 74 -6.18 4.23 0.59
C LEU A 74 -7.43 3.60 -0.06
N ASN A 75 -8.23 2.88 0.72
CA ASN A 75 -9.50 2.26 0.28
C ASN A 75 -10.72 3.14 0.54
N LEU A 76 -10.54 4.42 0.89
CA LEU A 76 -11.65 5.35 1.03
C LEU A 76 -12.34 5.54 -0.34
N GLU A 77 -13.67 5.49 -0.38
CA GLU A 77 -14.46 5.71 -1.61
C GLU A 77 -14.49 7.21 -2.00
N ARG A 78 -13.33 7.85 -2.10
CA ARG A 78 -13.14 9.26 -2.44
C ARG A 78 -11.87 9.44 -3.25
N GLU A 79 -11.86 10.48 -4.07
CA GLU A 79 -10.63 10.93 -4.72
C GLU A 79 -9.67 11.54 -3.67
N LEU A 80 -8.47 10.99 -3.60
CA LEU A 80 -7.41 11.45 -2.71
C LEU A 80 -6.04 11.12 -3.33
N ASP A 81 -5.05 11.93 -3.01
CA ASP A 81 -3.65 11.57 -3.26
C ASP A 81 -2.90 11.46 -1.94
N VAL A 82 -1.94 10.54 -1.92
CA VAL A 82 -1.02 10.36 -0.80
C VAL A 82 0.41 10.49 -1.30
N SER A 83 1.17 11.39 -0.68
CA SER A 83 2.59 11.61 -0.95
C SER A 83 3.41 11.28 0.30
N ILE A 84 4.39 10.39 0.14
CA ILE A 84 5.29 9.93 1.21
C ILE A 84 6.70 10.36 0.85
N PHE A 85 7.26 11.28 1.62
CA PHE A 85 8.64 11.72 1.47
C PHE A 85 9.51 11.05 2.51
N ILE A 86 10.58 10.40 2.07
CA ILE A 86 11.53 9.70 2.92
C ILE A 86 12.90 10.35 2.73
N HIS A 87 13.37 11.05 3.76
CA HIS A 87 14.66 11.72 3.76
C HIS A 87 15.62 10.98 4.70
N PRO A 88 16.63 10.26 4.18
CA PRO A 88 17.64 9.62 5.00
C PRO A 88 18.40 10.65 5.84
N THR A 89 18.76 10.27 7.07
CA THR A 89 19.55 11.13 7.95
C THR A 89 20.88 10.49 8.29
N ASP A 90 21.91 11.31 8.54
CA ASP A 90 23.20 10.81 8.99
C ASP A 90 23.04 10.17 10.39
N THR A 91 23.37 8.88 10.47
CA THR A 91 23.29 8.12 11.71
C THR A 91 24.36 8.57 12.71
N GLY A 92 25.54 9.01 12.23
CA GLY A 92 26.65 9.46 13.09
C GLY A 92 26.33 10.72 13.88
N GLU A 93 25.69 11.72 13.25
CA GLU A 93 25.25 12.94 13.94
C GLU A 93 24.14 12.64 14.97
N ASN A 94 23.19 11.77 14.59
CA ASN A 94 22.10 11.38 15.47
C ASN A 94 22.59 10.57 16.68
N LEU A 95 23.58 9.67 16.52
CA LEU A 95 24.12 8.86 17.62
C LEU A 95 24.63 9.72 18.79
N LYS A 96 25.26 10.87 18.52
CA LYS A 96 25.68 11.82 19.57
C LYS A 96 24.49 12.38 20.35
N THR A 97 23.38 12.62 19.65
CA THR A 97 22.13 13.10 20.26
C THR A 97 21.49 12.01 21.11
N PHE A 98 21.48 10.75 20.62
CA PHE A 98 21.05 9.59 21.39
C PHE A 98 21.88 9.40 22.67
N GLN A 99 23.21 9.45 22.59
CA GLN A 99 24.09 9.36 23.75
C GLN A 99 23.78 10.42 24.82
N LYS A 100 23.58 11.68 24.41
CA LYS A 100 23.17 12.75 25.33
C LYS A 100 21.82 12.45 25.99
N LYS A 101 20.85 11.94 25.23
CA LYS A 101 19.52 11.62 25.75
C LYS A 101 19.54 10.42 26.70
N VAL A 102 20.31 9.38 26.40
CA VAL A 102 20.56 8.26 27.32
C VAL A 102 21.10 8.78 28.65
N ALA A 103 22.15 9.61 28.61
CA ALA A 103 22.77 10.15 29.81
C ALA A 103 21.80 11.02 30.63
N GLU A 104 20.95 11.81 29.96
CA GLU A 104 19.91 12.61 30.60
C GLU A 104 18.87 11.73 31.31
N VAL A 105 18.34 10.70 30.63
CA VAL A 105 17.35 9.78 31.21
C VAL A 105 17.96 8.98 32.36
N GLN A 106 19.19 8.48 32.21
CA GLN A 106 19.90 7.76 33.27
C GLN A 106 20.14 8.65 34.50
N SER A 107 20.52 9.92 34.29
CA SER A 107 20.70 10.89 35.37
C SER A 107 19.40 11.14 36.12
N GLN A 108 18.27 11.26 35.41
CA GLN A 108 16.95 11.40 36.03
C GLN A 108 16.59 10.17 36.88
N ILE A 109 16.83 8.96 36.38
CA ILE A 109 16.60 7.72 37.13
C ILE A 109 17.44 7.70 38.42
N ASN A 110 18.73 8.03 38.31
CA ASN A 110 19.64 8.06 39.45
C ASN A 110 19.22 9.11 40.50
N MET A 111 18.89 10.33 40.08
CA MET A 111 18.43 11.39 41.01
C MET A 111 17.15 10.99 41.75
N ARG A 112 16.20 10.31 41.08
CA ARG A 112 14.99 9.81 41.74
C ARG A 112 15.30 8.70 42.73
N ALA A 113 16.19 7.78 42.37
CA ALA A 113 16.64 6.72 43.26
C ALA A 113 17.36 7.28 44.51
N GLU A 114 18.20 8.30 44.35
CA GLU A 114 18.86 9.01 45.46
C GLU A 114 17.88 9.70 46.40
N LYS A 115 16.77 10.22 45.87
CA LYS A 115 15.67 10.79 46.66
C LYS A 115 14.77 9.74 47.33
N GLY A 116 15.01 8.45 47.08
CA GLY A 116 14.18 7.36 47.59
C GLY A 116 12.79 7.29 46.93
N GLU A 117 12.62 7.89 45.75
CA GLU A 117 11.36 7.82 45.01
C GLU A 117 11.15 6.41 44.41
N VAL A 118 9.88 6.02 44.25
CA VAL A 118 9.52 4.76 43.60
C VAL A 118 9.97 4.79 42.14
N ARG A 119 10.45 3.65 41.65
CA ARG A 119 10.86 3.48 40.24
C ARG A 119 9.73 3.88 39.30
N ASP A 120 10.06 4.67 38.29
CA ASP A 120 9.13 5.08 37.24
C ASP A 120 9.27 4.13 36.04
N PRO A 121 8.28 3.26 35.78
CA PRO A 121 8.34 2.31 34.68
C PRO A 121 8.46 2.99 33.30
N GLN A 122 7.96 4.23 33.15
CA GLN A 122 8.02 4.94 31.88
C GLN A 122 9.45 5.40 31.57
N LEU A 123 10.18 5.92 32.58
CA LEU A 123 11.58 6.31 32.44
C LEU A 123 12.47 5.09 32.17
N GLU A 124 12.27 3.98 32.89
CA GLU A 124 13.03 2.75 32.65
C GLU A 124 12.77 2.18 31.25
N ALA A 125 11.51 2.15 30.80
CA ALA A 125 11.18 1.73 29.45
C ALA A 125 11.80 2.66 28.40
N ALA A 126 11.77 3.98 28.62
CA ALA A 126 12.41 4.94 27.72
C ALA A 126 13.91 4.70 27.62
N TYR A 127 14.59 4.51 28.76
CA TYR A 127 16.02 4.18 28.79
C TYR A 127 16.33 2.92 27.96
N ARG A 128 15.59 1.82 28.19
CA ARG A 128 15.79 0.56 27.46
C ARG A 128 15.59 0.71 25.95
N ASN A 129 14.53 1.40 25.50
CA ASN A 129 14.29 1.56 24.06
C ASN A 129 15.35 2.42 23.38
N ILE A 130 15.83 3.46 24.06
CA ILE A 130 16.87 4.35 23.52
C ILE A 130 18.19 3.60 23.41
N GLU A 131 18.56 2.78 24.41
CA GLU A 131 19.73 1.90 24.36
C GLU A 131 19.63 0.87 23.23
N GLU A 132 18.50 0.16 23.12
CA GLU A 132 18.29 -0.84 22.08
C GLU A 132 18.38 -0.23 20.68
N LEU A 133 17.72 0.91 20.46
CA LEU A 133 17.80 1.61 19.19
C LEU A 133 19.23 2.10 18.89
N ARG A 134 19.93 2.64 19.89
CA ARG A 134 21.33 3.07 19.73
C ARG A 134 22.21 1.91 19.29
N ASP A 135 22.07 0.74 19.92
CA ASP A 135 22.87 -0.43 19.62
C ASP A 135 22.60 -0.95 18.20
N LYS A 136 21.32 -1.01 17.78
CA LYS A 136 20.93 -1.36 16.40
C LYS A 136 21.49 -0.39 15.35
N LEU A 137 21.48 0.91 15.66
CA LEU A 137 22.05 1.95 14.78
C LEU A 137 23.58 1.84 14.69
N GLN A 138 24.28 1.56 15.79
CA GLN A 138 25.74 1.36 15.80
C GLN A 138 26.16 0.11 15.02
N GLN A 139 25.37 -0.96 15.10
CA GLN A 139 25.61 -2.19 14.35
C GLN A 139 25.22 -2.09 12.86
N GLY A 140 24.59 -0.98 12.44
CA GLY A 140 24.13 -0.79 11.07
C GLY A 140 22.92 -1.66 10.68
N GLN A 141 22.21 -2.23 11.66
CA GLN A 141 20.98 -3.01 11.44
C GLN A 141 19.80 -2.11 11.09
N GLU A 142 19.81 -0.87 11.60
CA GLU A 142 18.78 0.13 11.33
C GLU A 142 19.39 1.46 10.87
N LYS A 143 18.59 2.26 10.17
CA LYS A 143 18.87 3.64 9.76
C LYS A 143 17.75 4.56 10.19
N LEU A 144 18.06 5.84 10.35
CA LEU A 144 17.10 6.89 10.71
C LEU A 144 16.69 7.73 9.49
N PHE A 145 15.41 8.06 9.43
CA PHE A 145 14.78 8.82 8.37
C PHE A 145 13.90 9.92 8.95
N LYS A 146 13.79 11.04 8.23
CA LYS A 146 12.73 12.02 8.37
C LYS A 146 11.66 11.70 7.33
N VAL A 147 10.42 11.51 7.78
CA VAL A 147 9.33 11.06 6.94
C VAL A 147 8.22 12.10 6.96
N GLY A 148 7.88 12.63 5.78
CA GLY A 148 6.71 13.46 5.55
C GLY A 148 5.59 12.63 4.94
N LEU A 149 4.39 12.75 5.48
CA LEU A 149 3.19 12.13 4.90
C LEU A 149 2.16 13.22 4.67
N TYR A 150 1.78 13.39 3.41
CA TYR A 150 0.84 14.39 2.96
C TYR A 150 -0.33 13.71 2.24
N ILE A 151 -1.54 14.15 2.55
CA ILE A 151 -2.78 13.60 1.99
C ILE A 151 -3.59 14.76 1.43
N SER A 152 -3.93 14.74 0.15
CA SER A 152 -4.91 15.66 -0.43
C SER A 152 -6.28 14.99 -0.50
N LEU A 153 -7.31 15.74 -0.14
CA LEU A 153 -8.70 15.37 -0.38
C LEU A 153 -9.28 16.31 -1.41
N TYR A 154 -10.12 15.78 -2.29
CA TYR A 154 -10.82 16.55 -3.32
C TYR A 154 -12.33 16.58 -3.06
N GLY A 155 -12.98 17.64 -3.54
CA GLY A 155 -14.42 17.80 -3.44
C GLY A 155 -14.94 18.89 -4.36
N ASN A 156 -16.22 18.82 -4.69
CA ASN A 156 -16.90 19.80 -5.53
C ASN A 156 -17.26 21.07 -4.75
N ASP A 157 -17.53 20.92 -3.46
CA ASP A 157 -17.84 22.02 -2.56
C ASP A 157 -17.20 21.85 -1.17
N GLU A 158 -17.31 22.90 -0.37
CA GLU A 158 -16.75 22.96 0.98
C GLU A 158 -17.44 21.96 1.93
N ALA A 159 -18.70 21.58 1.70
CA ALA A 159 -19.41 20.62 2.53
C ALA A 159 -18.89 19.20 2.28
N GLU A 160 -18.66 18.82 1.03
CA GLU A 160 -18.04 17.56 0.63
C GLU A 160 -16.61 17.44 1.19
N LEU A 161 -15.80 18.50 1.08
CA LEU A 161 -14.46 18.54 1.67
C LEU A 161 -14.48 18.38 3.20
N ASN A 162 -15.45 19.00 3.88
CA ASN A 162 -15.59 18.86 5.33
C ASN A 162 -16.02 17.45 5.74
N GLN A 163 -16.90 16.80 4.96
CA GLN A 163 -17.25 15.40 5.20
C GLN A 163 -16.04 14.49 4.99
N ALA A 164 -15.30 14.66 3.89
CA ALA A 164 -14.08 13.90 3.62
C ALA A 164 -13.01 14.11 4.70
N GLU A 165 -12.84 15.34 5.21
CA GLU A 165 -11.97 15.65 6.34
C GLU A 165 -12.38 14.87 7.61
N ASN A 166 -13.68 14.81 7.91
CA ASN A 166 -14.19 14.09 9.07
C ASN A 166 -13.98 12.57 8.94
N ASP A 167 -14.22 12.01 7.74
CA ASP A 167 -14.01 10.59 7.46
C ASP A 167 -12.52 10.22 7.64
N LEU A 168 -11.62 11.00 7.02
CA LEU A 168 -10.17 10.83 7.14
C LEU A 168 -9.70 10.91 8.60
N LYS A 169 -10.17 11.94 9.34
CA LYS A 169 -9.86 12.10 10.76
C LYS A 169 -10.38 10.93 11.58
N GLY A 170 -11.62 10.50 11.39
CA GLY A 170 -12.18 9.37 12.13
C GLY A 170 -11.37 8.09 11.96
N ILE A 171 -10.93 7.80 10.72
CA ILE A 171 -10.09 6.64 10.41
C ILE A 171 -8.74 6.72 11.13
N LEU A 172 -8.06 7.86 11.05
CA LEU A 172 -6.70 8.01 11.59
C LEU A 172 -6.68 8.20 13.11
N ASP A 173 -7.63 8.96 13.67
CA ASP A 173 -7.77 9.18 15.11
C ASP A 173 -8.06 7.86 15.85
N SER A 174 -8.83 6.94 15.25
CA SER A 174 -9.06 5.59 15.81
C SER A 174 -7.78 4.76 15.96
N ARG A 175 -6.72 5.14 15.23
CA ARG A 175 -5.38 4.52 15.26
C ARG A 175 -4.35 5.39 15.98
N LEU A 176 -4.80 6.46 16.67
CA LEU A 176 -3.95 7.44 17.36
C LEU A 176 -2.98 8.17 16.41
N ILE A 177 -3.38 8.33 15.14
CA ILE A 177 -2.63 9.07 14.12
C ILE A 177 -3.35 10.39 13.89
N TYR A 178 -2.67 11.51 14.17
CA TYR A 178 -3.32 12.82 14.17
C TYR A 178 -2.90 13.66 12.97
N THR A 179 -3.87 14.03 12.13
CA THR A 179 -3.66 14.87 10.96
C THR A 179 -4.01 16.33 11.24
N LYS A 180 -3.31 17.24 10.54
CA LYS A 180 -3.61 18.67 10.57
C LYS A 180 -3.72 19.20 9.15
N PRO A 181 -4.70 20.07 8.85
CA PRO A 181 -4.73 20.76 7.58
C PRO A 181 -3.51 21.67 7.47
N ALA A 182 -2.95 21.78 6.26
CA ALA A 182 -1.86 22.70 5.93
C ALA A 182 -2.38 24.14 5.86
N LEU A 183 -2.77 24.70 7.01
CA LEU A 183 -3.37 26.03 7.09
C LEU A 183 -2.42 27.10 6.55
N PHE A 184 -2.90 27.95 5.65
CA PHE A 184 -2.11 28.96 4.93
C PHE A 184 -0.98 28.39 4.05
N GLU A 185 -0.87 27.07 3.95
CA GLU A 185 0.20 26.33 3.27
C GLU A 185 -0.37 25.41 2.17
N GLN A 186 -1.61 25.65 1.73
CA GLN A 186 -2.30 24.80 0.75
C GLN A 186 -1.58 24.76 -0.61
N GLU A 187 -1.01 25.87 -1.04
CA GLU A 187 -0.20 25.92 -2.27
C GLU A 187 1.04 25.02 -2.16
N ASN A 188 1.75 25.11 -1.04
CA ASN A 188 2.90 24.25 -0.77
C ASN A 188 2.46 22.78 -0.61
N GLY A 189 1.31 22.54 0.02
CA GLY A 189 0.71 21.22 0.10
C GLY A 189 0.48 20.59 -1.27
N VAL A 190 -0.13 21.31 -2.20
CA VAL A 190 -0.35 20.79 -3.55
C VAL A 190 0.96 20.54 -4.27
N LYS A 191 1.96 21.43 -4.14
CA LYS A 191 3.30 21.21 -4.72
C LYS A 191 3.96 19.93 -4.19
N SER A 192 3.75 19.61 -2.91
CA SER A 192 4.24 18.39 -2.26
C SER A 192 3.47 17.13 -2.67
N ILE A 193 2.22 17.28 -3.11
CA ILE A 193 1.39 16.17 -3.60
C ILE A 193 1.69 15.87 -5.08
N PHE A 194 1.90 16.90 -5.90
CA PHE A 194 2.19 16.71 -7.31
C PHE A 194 3.45 15.87 -7.52
N PRO A 195 3.50 15.05 -8.58
CA PRO A 195 4.58 14.11 -8.85
C PRO A 195 5.85 14.81 -9.39
N THR A 196 6.23 15.90 -8.75
CA THR A 196 7.45 16.69 -8.99
C THR A 196 8.57 16.32 -8.00
N ALA A 197 8.30 15.37 -7.10
CA ALA A 197 9.21 14.91 -6.04
C ALA A 197 9.79 16.05 -5.17
N THR A 198 9.02 17.13 -5.00
CA THR A 198 9.46 18.33 -4.27
C THR A 198 8.70 18.44 -2.95
N ASP A 199 9.38 18.21 -1.84
CA ASP A 199 8.83 18.40 -0.49
C ASP A 199 8.95 19.86 -0.06
N THR A 200 7.83 20.59 -0.04
CA THR A 200 7.81 22.01 0.34
C THR A 200 7.20 22.25 1.72
N ILE A 201 6.35 21.34 2.22
CA ILE A 201 5.77 21.45 3.56
C ILE A 201 6.85 21.23 4.64
N LEU A 202 7.79 20.29 4.42
CA LEU A 202 8.92 20.02 5.32
C LEU A 202 8.53 19.66 6.78
N VAL A 203 7.29 19.21 6.98
CA VAL A 203 6.84 18.67 8.26
C VAL A 203 7.13 17.18 8.30
N HIS A 204 8.09 16.78 9.13
CA HIS A 204 8.58 15.40 9.20
C HIS A 204 8.49 14.81 10.60
N SER A 205 8.15 13.53 10.67
CA SER A 205 8.36 12.68 11.84
C SER A 205 9.62 11.83 11.66
N LYS A 206 10.27 11.48 12.77
CA LYS A 206 11.48 10.64 12.72
C LYS A 206 11.12 9.17 12.86
N PHE A 207 11.60 8.34 11.95
CA PHE A 207 11.42 6.89 11.99
C PHE A 207 12.76 6.17 11.82
N ASN A 208 12.89 5.04 12.49
CA ASN A 208 13.89 4.03 12.17
C ASN A 208 13.35 3.09 11.07
N SER A 209 14.15 2.14 10.62
CA SER A 209 13.86 1.37 9.40
C SER A 209 12.64 0.47 9.57
N ALA A 210 12.47 -0.15 10.74
CA ALA A 210 11.38 -1.08 11.01
C ALA A 210 9.97 -0.45 10.94
N PRO A 211 9.64 0.63 11.68
CA PRO A 211 8.32 1.24 11.55
C PRO A 211 8.13 2.00 10.24
N LEU A 212 9.21 2.37 9.53
CA LEU A 212 9.09 2.99 8.22
C LEU A 212 8.62 1.98 7.15
N SER A 213 8.95 0.70 7.28
CA SER A 213 8.51 -0.29 6.28
C SER A 213 6.99 -0.42 6.21
N SER A 214 6.27 -0.14 7.31
CA SER A 214 4.80 -0.19 7.33
C SER A 214 4.12 0.99 6.61
N PHE A 215 4.87 2.01 6.18
CA PHE A 215 4.36 3.08 5.30
C PHE A 215 4.17 2.62 3.86
N PHE A 216 4.75 1.46 3.49
CA PHE A 216 4.63 0.97 2.13
C PHE A 216 3.15 0.64 1.84
N PRO A 217 2.52 1.31 0.86
CA PRO A 217 1.06 1.31 0.70
C PRO A 217 0.51 0.03 0.03
N PHE A 218 1.35 -0.99 -0.14
CA PHE A 218 1.00 -2.23 -0.83
C PHE A 218 1.06 -3.39 0.15
N VAL A 219 -0.05 -3.67 0.81
CA VAL A 219 -0.32 -5.00 1.37
C VAL A 219 -1.23 -5.74 0.40
N SER A 220 -0.68 -6.18 -0.73
CA SER A 220 -1.41 -7.16 -1.52
C SER A 220 -1.32 -8.50 -0.80
N PHE A 221 -2.48 -9.05 -0.42
CA PHE A 221 -2.60 -10.48 -0.17
C PHE A 221 -2.60 -11.21 -1.52
N ASP A 222 -1.50 -11.12 -2.26
CA ASP A 222 -1.32 -11.93 -3.45
C ASP A 222 -0.91 -13.33 -2.99
N LEU A 223 -1.87 -14.25 -2.95
CA LEU A 223 -1.61 -15.68 -2.79
C LEU A 223 -1.18 -16.24 -4.16
N THR A 224 -0.03 -15.76 -4.63
CA THR A 224 0.55 -16.09 -5.93
C THR A 224 1.98 -16.58 -5.72
N SER A 225 2.28 -17.79 -6.19
CA SER A 225 3.59 -18.42 -6.26
C SER A 225 3.92 -18.71 -7.71
N ASP A 226 5.19 -18.96 -8.02
CA ASP A 226 5.62 -19.41 -9.35
C ASP A 226 5.37 -20.91 -9.59
N SER A 227 4.81 -21.61 -8.60
CA SER A 227 4.60 -23.06 -8.61
C SER A 227 3.23 -23.46 -8.09
N GLY A 228 2.73 -24.62 -8.54
CA GLY A 228 1.45 -25.19 -8.14
C GLY A 228 0.35 -25.01 -9.17
N ILE A 229 -0.91 -25.00 -8.70
CA ILE A 229 -2.08 -24.96 -9.58
C ILE A 229 -2.81 -23.61 -9.47
N LEU A 230 -3.44 -23.21 -10.57
CA LEU A 230 -4.35 -22.08 -10.57
C LEU A 230 -5.63 -22.47 -9.84
N TYR A 231 -5.99 -21.74 -8.78
CA TYR A 231 -7.26 -21.90 -8.07
C TYR A 231 -8.33 -20.96 -8.61
N GLY A 232 -7.95 -19.74 -8.99
CA GLY A 232 -8.90 -18.77 -9.52
C GLY A 232 -8.30 -17.39 -9.69
N ILE A 233 -9.17 -16.38 -9.69
CA ILE A 233 -8.80 -14.98 -9.83
C ILE A 233 -9.26 -14.25 -8.56
N ASN A 234 -8.37 -13.47 -7.98
CA ASN A 234 -8.70 -12.59 -6.87
C ASN A 234 -9.65 -11.50 -7.39
N ARG A 235 -10.84 -11.41 -6.79
CA ARG A 235 -11.90 -10.51 -7.27
C ARG A 235 -11.63 -9.03 -6.97
N HIS A 236 -10.69 -8.72 -6.09
CA HIS A 236 -10.39 -7.34 -5.69
C HIS A 236 -9.36 -6.70 -6.61
N ASN A 237 -8.31 -7.44 -6.99
CA ASN A 237 -7.20 -6.91 -7.79
C ASN A 237 -7.01 -7.63 -9.13
N SER A 238 -7.89 -8.58 -9.47
CA SER A 238 -7.81 -9.40 -10.69
C SER A 238 -6.51 -10.22 -10.83
N SER A 239 -5.74 -10.40 -9.75
CA SER A 239 -4.53 -11.23 -9.77
C SER A 239 -4.89 -12.72 -9.79
N LEU A 240 -3.97 -13.56 -10.27
CA LEU A 240 -4.14 -15.02 -10.27
C LEU A 240 -3.88 -15.57 -8.86
N VAL A 241 -4.80 -16.38 -8.35
CA VAL A 241 -4.56 -17.19 -7.14
C VAL A 241 -3.93 -18.50 -7.59
N LEU A 242 -2.60 -18.55 -7.53
CA LEU A 242 -1.80 -19.69 -7.98
C LEU A 242 -0.81 -20.06 -6.89
N PHE A 243 -0.89 -21.27 -6.35
CA PHE A 243 0.12 -21.72 -5.39
C PHE A 243 0.17 -23.25 -5.29
N ASP A 244 1.29 -23.75 -4.77
CA ASP A 244 1.47 -25.17 -4.47
C ASP A 244 1.07 -25.46 -3.02
N ARG A 245 -0.06 -26.12 -2.84
CA ARG A 245 -0.54 -26.56 -1.51
C ARG A 245 0.41 -27.56 -0.86
N TYR A 246 1.14 -28.36 -1.64
CA TYR A 246 2.05 -29.38 -1.12
C TYR A 246 3.38 -28.80 -0.61
N ALA A 247 3.68 -27.54 -0.93
CA ALA A 247 4.80 -26.81 -0.37
C ALA A 247 4.53 -26.26 1.05
N LEU A 248 3.28 -26.29 1.51
CA LEU A 248 2.89 -25.84 2.85
C LEU A 248 3.23 -26.89 3.91
N THR A 249 3.45 -26.44 5.15
CA THR A 249 3.67 -27.32 6.30
C THR A 249 2.53 -28.32 6.51
N ASN A 250 1.30 -27.93 6.11
CA ASN A 250 0.13 -28.79 6.10
C ASN A 250 -0.56 -28.67 4.75
N TYR A 251 -0.70 -29.81 4.07
CA TYR A 251 -1.26 -29.92 2.72
C TYR A 251 -2.78 -30.14 2.70
N ASN A 252 -3.44 -30.23 3.86
CA ASN A 252 -4.87 -30.49 3.93
C ASN A 252 -5.70 -29.28 3.45
N SER A 253 -6.80 -29.55 2.76
CA SER A 253 -7.76 -28.53 2.30
C SER A 253 -9.17 -28.90 2.74
N VAL A 254 -9.99 -27.88 3.01
CA VAL A 254 -11.42 -28.01 3.29
C VAL A 254 -12.20 -27.02 2.44
N THR A 255 -13.27 -27.49 1.80
CA THR A 255 -14.11 -26.65 0.92
C THR A 255 -15.54 -26.64 1.42
N PHE A 256 -16.03 -25.46 1.79
CA PHE A 256 -17.42 -25.23 2.21
C PHE A 256 -18.18 -24.47 1.13
N ALA A 257 -19.39 -24.92 0.83
CA ALA A 257 -20.26 -24.29 -0.15
C ALA A 257 -21.71 -24.71 0.06
N VAL A 258 -22.64 -23.80 -0.20
CA VAL A 258 -24.06 -24.13 -0.31
C VAL A 258 -24.34 -24.90 -1.61
N SER A 259 -25.43 -25.66 -1.66
CA SER A 259 -25.80 -26.38 -2.89
C SER A 259 -25.95 -25.40 -4.06
N GLY A 260 -25.37 -25.75 -5.21
CA GLY A 260 -25.36 -24.90 -6.41
C GLY A 260 -24.28 -23.82 -6.44
N ALA A 261 -23.48 -23.61 -5.39
CA ALA A 261 -22.43 -22.58 -5.38
C ALA A 261 -21.14 -22.96 -6.14
N GLY A 262 -21.12 -24.12 -6.82
CA GLY A 262 -19.97 -24.55 -7.62
C GLY A 262 -18.94 -25.42 -6.89
N LYS A 263 -19.26 -25.98 -5.71
CA LYS A 263 -18.38 -26.90 -4.95
C LYS A 263 -17.77 -27.98 -5.84
N SER A 264 -18.61 -28.77 -6.50
CA SER A 264 -18.19 -29.91 -7.31
C SER A 264 -17.43 -29.45 -8.56
N TYR A 265 -17.75 -28.28 -9.12
CA TYR A 265 -17.00 -27.71 -10.23
C TYR A 265 -15.56 -27.35 -9.82
N THR A 266 -15.40 -26.65 -8.70
CA THR A 266 -14.08 -26.28 -8.15
C THR A 266 -13.25 -27.51 -7.83
N LEU A 267 -13.83 -28.53 -7.17
CA LEU A 267 -13.11 -29.76 -6.83
C LEU A 267 -12.71 -30.58 -8.06
N LYS A 268 -13.57 -30.68 -9.08
CA LYS A 268 -13.23 -31.36 -10.34
C LYS A 268 -12.07 -30.67 -11.06
N LEU A 269 -12.05 -29.33 -11.07
CA LEU A 269 -10.94 -28.57 -11.64
C LEU A 269 -9.64 -28.76 -10.86
N GLU A 270 -9.72 -28.75 -9.53
CA GLU A 270 -8.56 -29.03 -8.66
C GLU A 270 -7.99 -30.42 -8.97
N ILE A 271 -8.83 -31.46 -8.98
CA ILE A 271 -8.43 -32.84 -9.31
C ILE A 271 -7.75 -32.91 -10.68
N LEU A 272 -8.36 -32.34 -11.72
CA LEU A 272 -7.80 -32.35 -13.07
C LEU A 272 -6.42 -31.69 -13.12
N ARG A 273 -6.27 -30.55 -12.44
CA ARG A 273 -4.99 -29.85 -12.38
C ARG A 273 -3.96 -30.65 -11.59
N SER A 274 -4.31 -31.22 -10.44
CA SER A 274 -3.41 -32.08 -9.67
C SER A 274 -2.95 -33.32 -10.46
N LEU A 275 -3.84 -33.96 -11.22
CA LEU A 275 -3.49 -35.07 -12.10
C LEU A 275 -2.45 -34.67 -13.17
N MET A 276 -2.54 -33.45 -13.72
CA MET A 276 -1.54 -32.93 -14.68
C MET A 276 -0.14 -32.77 -14.07
N PHE A 277 -0.05 -32.59 -12.76
CA PHE A 277 1.22 -32.54 -12.01
C PHE A 277 1.64 -33.92 -11.46
N GLY A 278 0.99 -35.00 -11.89
CA GLY A 278 1.35 -36.38 -11.50
C GLY A 278 0.88 -36.78 -10.10
N THR A 279 -0.08 -36.07 -9.52
CA THR A 279 -0.68 -36.44 -8.23
C THR A 279 -1.67 -37.59 -8.42
N GLU A 280 -1.60 -38.62 -7.57
CA GLU A 280 -2.61 -39.67 -7.51
C GLU A 280 -3.83 -39.20 -6.69
N VAL A 281 -5.04 -39.44 -7.20
CA VAL A 281 -6.28 -38.92 -6.60
C VAL A 281 -7.25 -40.06 -6.34
N ILE A 282 -7.74 -40.14 -5.11
CA ILE A 282 -8.83 -41.02 -4.68
C ILE A 282 -10.01 -40.16 -4.26
N VAL A 283 -11.20 -40.47 -4.77
CA VAL A 283 -12.43 -39.74 -4.44
C VAL A 283 -13.42 -40.69 -3.80
N ILE A 284 -13.91 -40.33 -2.61
CA ILE A 284 -15.04 -41.00 -1.96
C ILE A 284 -16.29 -40.21 -2.31
N ASP A 285 -17.13 -40.79 -3.17
CA ASP A 285 -18.23 -40.08 -3.80
C ASP A 285 -19.59 -40.72 -3.48
N PRO A 286 -20.29 -40.26 -2.42
CA PRO A 286 -21.62 -40.76 -2.09
C PRO A 286 -22.71 -40.31 -3.07
N GLU A 287 -22.47 -39.25 -3.84
CA GLU A 287 -23.47 -38.63 -4.74
C GLU A 287 -23.32 -39.07 -6.21
N ARG A 288 -22.29 -39.86 -6.53
CA ARG A 288 -21.96 -40.34 -7.88
C ARG A 288 -21.76 -39.20 -8.89
N GLU A 289 -21.17 -38.09 -8.46
CA GLU A 289 -20.86 -36.95 -9.32
C GLU A 289 -19.54 -37.09 -10.10
N TYR A 290 -18.64 -38.01 -9.72
CA TYR A 290 -17.26 -38.08 -10.22
C TYR A 290 -16.99 -39.27 -11.16
N GLU A 291 -17.96 -40.14 -11.41
CA GLU A 291 -17.83 -41.30 -12.31
C GLU A 291 -17.32 -40.89 -13.71
N TYR A 292 -17.98 -39.91 -14.32
CA TYR A 292 -17.58 -39.39 -15.63
C TYR A 292 -16.16 -38.79 -15.63
N LEU A 293 -15.75 -38.13 -14.53
CA LEU A 293 -14.40 -37.58 -14.40
C LEU A 293 -13.36 -38.71 -14.39
N ALA A 294 -13.63 -39.77 -13.61
CA ALA A 294 -12.74 -40.92 -13.52
C ALA A 294 -12.57 -41.59 -14.89
N GLU A 295 -13.65 -41.81 -15.63
CA GLU A 295 -13.57 -42.41 -16.97
C GLU A 295 -12.82 -41.51 -17.96
N ALA A 296 -13.12 -40.20 -17.98
CA ALA A 296 -12.50 -39.25 -18.89
C ALA A 296 -10.99 -39.07 -18.66
N THR A 297 -10.51 -39.31 -17.44
CA THR A 297 -9.09 -39.20 -17.07
C THR A 297 -8.34 -40.54 -17.11
N GLY A 298 -9.00 -41.62 -17.55
CA GLY A 298 -8.40 -42.95 -17.61
C GLY A 298 -8.32 -43.69 -16.27
N GLY A 299 -9.01 -43.17 -15.25
CA GLY A 299 -9.13 -43.77 -13.93
C GLY A 299 -10.07 -44.97 -13.87
N ARG A 300 -10.46 -45.31 -12.63
CA ARG A 300 -11.37 -46.42 -12.33
C ARG A 300 -12.43 -45.95 -11.34
N PHE A 301 -13.67 -46.34 -11.60
CA PHE A 301 -14.78 -46.14 -10.69
C PHE A 301 -15.20 -47.48 -10.08
N PHE A 302 -15.28 -47.52 -8.75
CA PHE A 302 -15.69 -48.71 -8.01
C PHE A 302 -16.99 -48.39 -7.26
N ASN A 303 -18.11 -48.90 -7.76
CA ASN A 303 -19.37 -48.81 -7.01
C ASN A 303 -19.30 -49.72 -5.77
N ILE A 304 -19.35 -49.15 -4.56
CA ILE A 304 -19.41 -49.91 -3.30
C ILE A 304 -20.86 -49.92 -2.82
N SER A 305 -21.56 -51.04 -3.03
CA SER A 305 -22.95 -51.23 -2.59
C SER A 305 -23.22 -52.70 -2.30
N LEU A 306 -24.25 -53.02 -1.51
CA LEU A 306 -24.60 -54.41 -1.15
C LEU A 306 -24.87 -55.34 -2.35
N SER A 307 -25.29 -54.77 -3.48
CA SER A 307 -25.54 -55.48 -4.73
C SER A 307 -24.42 -55.36 -5.76
N SER A 308 -23.31 -54.69 -5.40
CA SER A 308 -22.17 -54.52 -6.31
C SER A 308 -21.31 -55.77 -6.35
N ASN A 309 -20.56 -55.96 -7.43
CA ASN A 309 -19.49 -56.96 -7.47
C ASN A 309 -18.23 -56.48 -6.74
N HIS A 310 -18.09 -55.18 -6.49
CA HIS A 310 -16.94 -54.60 -5.78
C HIS A 310 -17.20 -54.55 -4.27
N HIS A 311 -16.27 -55.12 -3.50
CA HIS A 311 -16.34 -55.19 -2.04
C HIS A 311 -14.98 -54.82 -1.45
N ILE A 312 -14.99 -54.16 -0.29
CA ILE A 312 -13.80 -53.87 0.50
C ILE A 312 -13.85 -54.79 1.71
N ASN A 313 -12.79 -55.56 1.93
CA ASN A 313 -12.64 -56.38 3.12
C ASN A 313 -11.89 -55.57 4.19
N PRO A 314 -12.53 -55.12 5.28
CA PRO A 314 -11.85 -54.38 6.34
C PRO A 314 -10.88 -55.25 7.16
N PHE A 315 -10.90 -56.58 7.00
CA PHE A 315 -9.98 -57.52 7.63
C PHE A 315 -8.81 -57.92 6.73
N ASP A 316 -8.70 -57.33 5.54
CA ASP A 316 -7.56 -57.51 4.64
C ASP A 316 -6.42 -56.60 5.10
N LEU A 317 -5.71 -57.06 6.14
CA LEU A 317 -4.60 -56.34 6.74
C LEU A 317 -3.31 -56.57 5.93
N PRO A 318 -2.46 -55.54 5.79
CA PRO A 318 -1.16 -55.72 5.15
C PRO A 318 -0.33 -56.75 5.93
N GLU A 319 0.57 -57.45 5.25
CA GLU A 319 1.55 -58.30 5.92
C GLU A 319 2.37 -57.43 6.91
N PRO A 320 2.57 -57.88 8.16
CA PRO A 320 3.38 -57.14 9.13
C PRO A 320 4.77 -56.87 8.54
N GLN A 321 5.23 -55.63 8.65
CA GLN A 321 6.63 -55.31 8.29
C GLN A 321 7.57 -56.01 9.27
N GLU A 322 8.84 -56.26 8.88
CA GLU A 322 9.81 -56.97 9.73
C GLU A 322 10.01 -56.34 11.12
N ASP A 323 9.65 -55.06 11.28
CA ASP A 323 9.76 -54.29 12.51
C ASP A 323 8.46 -54.21 13.36
N GLU A 324 7.36 -54.84 12.90
CA GLU A 324 6.09 -54.89 13.62
C GLU A 324 5.85 -56.28 14.21
N GLU A 325 6.05 -56.46 15.52
CA GLU A 325 5.63 -57.70 16.21
C GLU A 325 4.09 -57.78 16.21
N PRO A 326 3.49 -58.85 15.65
CA PRO A 326 2.05 -59.05 15.74
C PRO A 326 1.67 -59.38 17.19
N GLY A 327 1.02 -58.43 17.85
CA GLY A 327 0.49 -58.59 19.22
C GLY A 327 -0.72 -59.52 19.33
#